data_AF-A0A3A0AFU8-F1
#
_entry.id   AF-A0A3A0AFU8-F1
#
_cell.length_a   1.000
_cell.length_b   1.000
_cell.length_c   1.000
_cell.angle_alpha   90.00
_cell.angle_beta   90.00
_cell.angle_gamma   90.00
#
_symmetry.space_group_name_H-M   'P 1'
#
loop_
_entity.id
_entity.type
_entity.pdbx_description
1 polymer ?
#
loop_
_entity_poly.entity_id
_entity_poly.type
_entity_poly.pdbx_seq_one_letter_code
_entity_poly.pdbx_strand_id
1 'polypeptide(L)'
;MIHNSRTRGLGRPPKLRWECACSDPPILLARYDAGGKVQIKIRDRYYMASGCVHATCPRCGAHHVLDLRPAPADADGNPTSPPLPSHGGWW
;
A
#
# COMPACT_ATOMS: atom_id res chain seq x y z
N MET A 1 -19.07 42.79 -3.38
CA MET A 1 -19.22 41.39 -3.80
C MET A 1 -18.40 40.53 -2.86
N ILE A 2 -19.05 39.69 -2.06
CA ILE A 2 -18.41 38.89 -1.02
C ILE A 2 -17.87 37.62 -1.69
N HIS A 3 -16.55 37.48 -1.80
CA HIS A 3 -15.93 36.27 -2.33
C HIS A 3 -16.08 35.16 -1.29
N ASN A 4 -16.91 34.16 -1.62
CA ASN A 4 -17.25 33.05 -0.74
C ASN A 4 -16.04 32.10 -0.63
N SER A 5 -15.29 32.22 0.46
CA SER A 5 -14.20 31.31 0.82
C SER A 5 -14.75 29.92 1.14
N ARG A 6 -14.82 29.03 0.15
CA ARG A 6 -15.01 27.59 0.39
C ARG A 6 -13.78 27.07 1.13
N THR A 7 -13.91 26.88 2.44
CA THR A 7 -13.07 25.95 3.17
C THR A 7 -13.26 24.58 2.53
N ARG A 8 -12.25 24.14 1.76
CA ARG A 8 -12.10 22.73 1.39
C ARG A 8 -12.05 21.98 2.71
N GLY A 9 -13.13 21.27 3.04
CA GLY A 9 -13.12 20.35 4.16
C GLY A 9 -11.88 19.48 4.03
N LEU A 10 -11.17 19.27 5.14
CA LEU A 10 -10.08 18.31 5.26
C LEU A 10 -10.69 16.91 5.06
N GLY A 11 -11.02 16.62 3.80
CA GLY A 11 -11.78 15.47 3.37
C GLY A 11 -10.97 14.24 3.68
N ARG A 12 -11.63 13.25 4.31
CA ARG A 12 -11.05 11.94 4.58
C ARG A 12 -10.26 11.47 3.34
N PRO A 13 -9.01 10.99 3.52
CA PRO A 13 -8.18 10.58 2.39
C PRO A 13 -8.93 9.59 1.48
N PRO A 14 -8.76 9.70 0.15
CA PRO A 14 -9.43 8.81 -0.78
C PRO A 14 -9.02 7.36 -0.48
N LYS A 15 -10.02 6.48 -0.38
CA LYS A 15 -9.77 5.04 -0.17
C LYS A 15 -9.44 4.38 -1.50
N LEU A 16 -8.25 3.81 -1.58
CA LEU A 16 -7.80 2.97 -2.70
C LEU A 16 -8.43 1.57 -2.59
N ARG A 17 -8.58 0.89 -3.74
CA ARG A 17 -9.12 -0.47 -3.83
C ARG A 17 -7.96 -1.44 -4.03
N TRP A 18 -7.96 -2.52 -3.26
CA TRP A 18 -7.05 -3.65 -3.44
C TRP A 18 -7.85 -4.85 -3.95
N GLU A 19 -7.49 -5.33 -5.14
CA GLU A 19 -8.36 -6.19 -5.95
C GLU A 19 -7.58 -7.35 -6.56
N CYS A 20 -8.28 -8.46 -6.79
CA CYS A 20 -7.83 -9.56 -7.63
C CYS A 20 -8.50 -9.46 -9.02
N ALA A 21 -7.70 -9.43 -10.08
CA ALA A 21 -8.17 -9.27 -11.46
C ALA A 21 -8.61 -10.59 -12.13
N CYS A 22 -8.78 -11.68 -11.39
CA CYS A 22 -9.14 -12.99 -11.93
C CYS A 22 -10.55 -13.07 -12.56
N SER A 23 -11.34 -12.00 -12.48
CA SER A 23 -12.65 -11.91 -13.10
C SER A 23 -13.00 -10.49 -13.49
N ASP A 24 -14.02 -10.38 -14.35
CA ASP A 24 -14.72 -9.13 -14.63
C ASP A 24 -16.16 -9.21 -14.09
N PRO A 25 -16.56 -8.38 -13.12
CA PRO A 25 -15.75 -7.38 -12.41
C PRO A 25 -14.68 -8.02 -11.49
N PRO A 26 -13.61 -7.28 -11.14
CA PRO A 26 -12.55 -7.78 -10.26
C PRO A 26 -13.05 -8.01 -8.84
N ILE A 27 -12.42 -8.96 -8.14
CA ILE A 27 -12.77 -9.32 -6.77
C ILE A 27 -12.11 -8.32 -5.81
N LEU A 28 -12.94 -7.55 -5.10
CA LEU A 28 -12.46 -6.62 -4.08
C LEU A 28 -12.00 -7.38 -2.83
N LEU A 29 -10.71 -7.26 -2.49
CA LEU A 29 -10.12 -7.89 -1.32
C LEU A 29 -10.18 -6.95 -0.10
N ALA A 30 -9.78 -5.68 -0.27
CA ALA A 30 -9.88 -4.67 0.76
C ALA A 30 -9.92 -3.25 0.19
N ARG A 31 -10.15 -2.28 1.08
CA ARG A 31 -9.90 -0.86 0.80
C ARG A 31 -8.87 -0.33 1.76
N TYR A 32 -8.02 0.58 1.33
CA TYR A 32 -7.02 1.17 2.22
C TYR A 32 -6.86 2.66 1.98
N ASP A 33 -6.27 3.36 2.94
CA ASP A 33 -5.88 4.77 2.79
C ASP A 33 -4.38 4.96 2.98
N ALA A 34 -3.88 6.14 2.61
CA ALA A 34 -2.46 6.48 2.70
C ALA A 34 -1.91 6.46 4.13
N GLY A 35 -2.76 6.48 5.15
CA GLY A 35 -2.38 6.30 6.56
C GLY A 35 -2.17 4.85 6.96
N GLY A 36 -2.17 3.91 6.02
CA GLY A 36 -1.87 2.50 6.26
C GLY A 36 -3.01 1.70 6.91
N LYS A 37 -4.21 2.27 7.00
CA LYS A 37 -5.40 1.57 7.49
C LYS A 37 -6.07 0.81 6.36
N VAL A 38 -6.33 -0.47 6.60
CA VAL A 38 -7.01 -1.38 5.69
C VAL A 38 -8.37 -1.73 6.26
N GLN A 39 -9.42 -1.57 5.46
CA GLN A 39 -10.77 -2.01 5.73
C GLN A 39 -11.07 -3.26 4.90
N ILE A 40 -11.36 -4.36 5.58
CA ILE A 40 -11.67 -5.66 4.98
C ILE A 40 -13.14 -5.97 5.28
N LYS A 41 -13.92 -6.31 4.24
CA LYS A 41 -15.32 -6.73 4.41
C LYS A 41 -15.40 -8.25 4.31
N ILE A 42 -15.84 -8.90 5.39
CA ILE A 42 -16.09 -10.35 5.42
C ILE A 42 -17.53 -10.55 5.85
N ARG A 43 -18.36 -11.05 4.93
CA ARG A 43 -19.82 -11.20 5.12
C ARG A 43 -20.45 -9.86 5.58
N ASP A 44 -21.05 -9.84 6.76
CA ASP A 44 -21.72 -8.68 7.35
C ASP A 44 -20.79 -7.84 8.24
N ARG A 45 -19.51 -8.20 8.35
CA ARG A 45 -18.58 -7.54 9.26
C ARG A 45 -17.50 -6.76 8.50
N TYR A 46 -17.09 -5.66 9.12
CA TYR A 46 -15.96 -4.85 8.67
C TYR A 46 -14.85 -4.93 9.71
N TYR A 47 -13.66 -5.32 9.26
CA TYR A 47 -12.45 -5.38 10.07
C TYR A 47 -11.51 -4.25 9.65
N MET A 48 -10.80 -3.70 10.63
CA MET A 48 -9.74 -2.73 10.41
C MET A 48 -8.41 -3.38 10.75
N ALA A 49 -7.45 -3.28 9.84
CA ALA A 49 -6.09 -3.76 10.02
C ALA A 49 -5.08 -2.66 9.62
N SER A 50 -3.83 -2.83 10.03
CA SER A 50 -2.72 -1.94 9.68
C SER A 50 -1.44 -2.75 9.46
N GLY A 51 -0.54 -2.25 8.62
CA GLY A 51 0.72 -2.91 8.31
C GLY A 51 0.61 -3.84 7.10
N CYS A 52 0.87 -5.14 7.29
CA CYS A 52 0.81 -6.14 6.22
C CYS A 52 -0.46 -6.99 6.33
N VAL A 53 -1.20 -7.12 5.23
CA VAL A 53 -2.44 -7.90 5.13
C VAL A 53 -2.27 -8.98 4.08
N HIS A 54 -2.59 -10.21 4.45
CA HIS A 54 -2.70 -11.34 3.53
C HIS A 54 -4.17 -11.63 3.25
N ALA A 55 -4.50 -11.87 1.99
CA ALA A 55 -5.83 -12.29 1.57
C ALA A 55 -5.75 -13.38 0.51
N THR A 56 -6.62 -14.36 0.62
CA THR A 56 -6.83 -15.37 -0.42
C THR A 56 -8.06 -14.99 -1.23
N CYS A 57 -7.93 -14.93 -2.56
CA CYS A 57 -9.06 -14.67 -3.43
C CYS A 57 -10.08 -15.81 -3.31
N PRO A 58 -11.34 -15.53 -2.93
CA PRO A 58 -12.36 -16.58 -2.78
C PRO A 58 -12.76 -17.23 -4.11
N ARG A 59 -12.39 -16.63 -5.25
CA ARG A 59 -12.74 -17.12 -6.58
C ARG A 59 -11.69 -18.05 -7.18
N CYS A 60 -10.43 -17.60 -7.23
CA CYS A 60 -9.34 -18.35 -7.88
C CYS A 60 -8.34 -18.97 -6.89
N GLY A 61 -8.44 -18.68 -5.60
CA GLY A 61 -7.51 -19.17 -4.59
C GLY A 61 -6.15 -18.47 -4.56
N ALA A 62 -5.91 -17.45 -5.40
CA ALA A 62 -4.64 -16.72 -5.41
C ALA A 62 -4.38 -16.01 -4.07
N HIS A 63 -3.13 -16.06 -3.60
CA HIS A 63 -2.67 -15.38 -2.40
C HIS A 63 -2.19 -13.98 -2.77
N HIS A 64 -2.71 -12.97 -2.08
CA HIS A 64 -2.35 -11.58 -2.26
C HIS A 64 -1.77 -11.01 -0.96
N VAL A 65 -0.73 -10.20 -1.10
CA VAL A 65 -0.08 -9.48 -0.01
C VAL A 65 -0.22 -7.98 -0.25
N LEU A 66 -0.72 -7.25 0.75
CA LEU A 66 -0.75 -5.79 0.77
C LEU A 66 0.09 -5.31 1.95
N ASP A 67 1.25 -4.71 1.65
CA ASP A 67 2.12 -4.12 2.65
C ASP A 67 1.99 -2.59 2.62
N LEU A 68 1.47 -2.03 3.71
CA LEU A 68 1.33 -0.58 3.89
C LEU A 68 2.21 -0.04 5.01
N ARG A 69 3.22 -0.80 5.44
CA ARG A 69 4.20 -0.29 6.39
C ARG A 69 4.96 0.86 5.72
N PRO A 70 5.20 1.98 6.42
CA PRO A 70 6.12 2.99 5.91
C PRO A 70 7.44 2.29 5.63
N ALA A 71 8.06 2.61 4.48
CA ALA A 71 9.43 2.16 4.23
C ALA A 71 10.27 2.52 5.46
N PRO A 72 11.14 1.61 5.94
CA PRO A 72 12.08 1.99 6.97
C PRO A 72 12.78 3.24 6.44
N ALA A 73 12.65 4.36 7.15
CA ALA A 73 13.45 5.53 6.82
C ALA A 73 14.89 5.04 6.91
N ASP A 74 15.56 4.94 5.76
CA ASP A 74 16.98 4.63 5.72
C ASP A 74 17.66 5.60 6.67
N ALA A 75 18.04 5.08 7.84
CA ALA A 75 18.77 5.82 8.86
C ALA A 75 20.23 5.94 8.45
N ASP A 76 20.50 6.27 7.18
CA ASP A 76 21.80 6.67 6.69
C ASP A 76 21.66 7.32 5.31
N GLY A 77 21.76 8.65 5.25
CA GLY A 77 21.87 9.40 4.00
C GLY A 77 23.22 9.19 3.32
N ASN A 78 23.57 7.95 2.98
CA ASN A 78 24.82 7.62 2.33
C ASN A 78 24.58 7.07 0.93
N PRO A 79 24.99 7.78 -0.15
CA PRO A 79 24.98 7.21 -1.49
C PRO A 79 26.00 6.09 -1.53
N THR A 80 25.54 4.85 -1.27
CA THR A 80 26.35 3.65 -1.48
C THR A 80 26.56 3.51 -2.99
N SER A 81 27.62 4.13 -3.49
CA SER A 81 28.18 3.87 -4.81
C SER A 81 28.42 2.36 -4.95
N PRO A 82 28.15 1.77 -6.13
CA PRO A 82 28.49 0.37 -6.38
C PRO A 82 30.01 0.18 -6.16
N PRO A 83 30.44 -0.93 -5.53
CA PRO A 83 31.86 -1.18 -5.35
C PRO A 83 32.53 -1.29 -6.72
N LEU A 84 33.50 -0.43 -7.01
CA LEU A 84 34.39 -0.62 -8.16
C LEU A 84 35.06 -1.99 -8.05
N PRO A 85 35.19 -2.75 -9.16
CA PRO A 85 35.95 -3.99 -9.13
C PRO A 85 37.42 -3.66 -8.84
N SER A 86 37.88 -4.11 -7.67
CA SER A 86 39.27 -4.06 -7.25
C SER A 86 40.11 -5.00 -8.12
N HIS A 87 40.59 -4.52 -9.27
CA HIS A 87 41.67 -5.19 -9.99
C HIS A 87 43.02 -4.73 -9.41
N GLY A 88 43.36 -5.25 -8.23
CA GLY A 88 44.75 -5.53 -7.87
C GLY A 88 44.91 -7.05 -8.00
N GLY A 89 45.71 -7.62 -8.89
CA GLY A 89 47.10 -7.26 -9.14
C GLY A 89 47.91 -7.79 -7.97
N TRP A 90 48.49 -8.98 -8.11
CA TRP A 90 49.71 -9.56 -7.52
C TRP A 90 49.96 -10.89 -8.26
N TRP A 91 51.24 -11.19 -8.55
CA TRP A 91 51.93 -12.31 -9.26
C TRP A 91 51.53 -12.74 -10.67
#